data_AF-A0AAE9TGL0-F1
#
_entry.id   AF-A0AAE9TGL0-F1
#
_cell.length_a   1.000
_cell.length_b   1.000
_cell.length_c   1.000
_cell.angle_alpha   90.00
_cell.angle_beta   90.00
_cell.angle_gamma   90.00
#
_symmetry.space_group_name_H-M   'P 1'
#
loop_
_entity.id
_entity.type
_entity.pdbx_description
1 polymer ?
#
loop_
_entity_poly.entity_id
_entity_poly.type
_entity_poly.pdbx_seq_one_letter_code
_entity_poly.pdbx_strand_id
1 'polypeptide(L)'
;MLRIQRGYMYDPDDNEVIVNEIFYDAASDKKLGSKMGVFCAVKLPTSIFQKVKENESKSYMENIEVEKGTIREILFYLDQNQKPEKLYFEMQYMN
;
A
#
# COMPACT_ATOMS: atom_id res chain seq x y z
N MET A 1 10.13 -4.63 -13.27
CA MET A 1 9.83 -5.30 -11.98
C MET A 1 9.40 -4.19 -11.04
N LEU A 2 8.35 -4.38 -10.25
CA LEU A 2 7.73 -3.29 -9.48
C LEU A 2 8.00 -3.52 -7.99
N ARG A 3 8.51 -2.50 -7.31
CA ARG A 3 8.64 -2.48 -5.85
C ARG A 3 7.65 -1.47 -5.29
N ILE A 4 6.92 -1.86 -4.26
CA ILE A 4 6.00 -0.98 -3.55
C ILE A 4 6.50 -0.81 -2.12
N GLN A 5 6.69 0.43 -1.69
CA GLN A 5 6.84 0.75 -0.28
C GLN A 5 5.45 1.10 0.25
N ARG A 6 4.96 0.34 1.23
CA ARG A 6 3.65 0.55 1.84
C ARG A 6 3.82 0.95 3.29
N GLY A 7 3.15 2.03 3.68
CA GLY A 7 3.03 2.49 5.05
C GLY A 7 1.59 2.38 5.54
N TYR A 8 1.44 2.10 6.83
CA TYR A 8 0.20 2.06 7.56
C TYR A 8 0.31 3.00 8.77
N MET A 9 -0.73 3.77 9.05
CA MET A 9 -0.83 4.63 10.23
C MET A 9 -2.23 4.51 10.81
N TYR A 10 -2.33 3.96 12.02
CA TYR A 10 -3.61 3.73 12.70
C TYR A 10 -3.98 4.91 13.58
N ASP A 11 -5.18 5.44 13.35
CA ASP A 11 -5.86 6.39 14.21
C ASP A 11 -6.83 5.62 15.15
N PRO A 12 -6.55 5.56 16.46
CA PRO A 12 -7.40 4.88 17.42
C PRO A 12 -8.70 5.62 17.73
N ASP A 13 -8.77 6.93 17.49
CA ASP A 13 -9.95 7.75 17.82
C ASP A 13 -11.07 7.49 16.80
N ASP A 14 -10.71 7.39 15.52
CA ASP A 14 -11.64 7.09 14.42
C ASP A 14 -11.70 5.60 14.05
N ASN A 15 -10.82 4.77 14.62
CA ASN A 15 -10.65 3.35 14.28
C ASN A 15 -10.37 3.15 12.77
N GLU A 16 -9.55 4.03 12.22
CA GLU A 16 -9.17 4.08 10.81
C GLU A 16 -7.66 3.88 10.62
N VAL A 17 -7.28 3.33 9.47
CA VAL A 17 -5.88 3.18 9.07
C VAL A 17 -5.67 3.87 7.74
N ILE A 18 -4.75 4.83 7.75
CA ILE A 18 -4.23 5.44 6.55
C ILE A 18 -3.21 4.47 5.95
N VAL A 19 -3.42 4.08 4.69
CA VAL A 19 -2.50 3.27 3.91
C VAL A 19 -1.93 4.12 2.79
N ASN A 20 -0.61 4.23 2.74
CA ASN A 20 0.11 4.94 1.68
C ASN A 20 1.03 3.99 0.93
N GLU A 21 1.02 4.05 -0.39
CA GLU A 21 1.89 3.26 -1.26
C GLU A 21 2.69 4.16 -2.18
N ILE A 22 3.99 3.91 -2.26
CA ILE A 22 4.89 4.51 -3.23
C ILE A 22 5.41 3.42 -4.16
N PHE A 23 5.22 3.64 -5.45
CA PHE A 23 5.54 2.69 -6.51
C PHE A 23 6.89 3.05 -7.12
N TYR A 24 7.77 2.07 -7.22
CA TYR A 24 9.12 2.22 -7.76
C TYR A 24 9.37 1.22 -8.88
N ASP A 25 10.07 1.66 -9.93
CA ASP A 25 10.73 0.73 -10.83
C ASP A 25 11.87 0.05 -10.06
N ALA A 26 11.80 -1.27 -9.91
CA ALA A 26 12.74 -1.99 -9.05
C ALA A 26 14.15 -2.06 -9.62
N ALA A 27 14.34 -1.84 -10.93
CA ALA A 27 15.66 -1.90 -11.57
C ALA A 27 16.41 -0.56 -11.44
N SER A 28 15.69 0.56 -11.50
CA SER A 28 16.26 1.91 -11.50
C SER A 28 16.03 2.69 -10.21
N ASP A 29 15.26 2.14 -9.27
CA ASP A 29 14.81 2.80 -8.03
C ASP A 29 14.01 4.11 -8.28
N LYS A 30 13.60 4.34 -9.54
CA LYS A 30 12.85 5.52 -9.93
C LYS A 30 11.42 5.44 -9.38
N LYS A 31 10.98 6.49 -8.68
CA LYS A 31 9.57 6.64 -8.28
C LYS A 31 8.68 6.76 -9.54
N LEU A 32 7.67 5.89 -9.60
CA LEU A 32 6.66 5.84 -10.65
C LEU A 32 5.37 6.56 -10.26
N GLY A 33 5.03 6.55 -8.97
CA GLY A 33 3.81 7.19 -8.47
C GLY A 33 3.59 6.93 -6.99
N SER A 34 2.49 7.45 -6.46
CA SER A 34 2.04 7.16 -5.10
C SER A 34 0.54 7.31 -4.97
N LYS A 35 -0.05 6.61 -4.00
CA LYS A 35 -1.46 6.74 -3.64
C LYS A 35 -1.63 6.54 -2.14
N MET A 36 -2.65 7.18 -1.61
CA MET A 36 -3.07 7.02 -0.23
C MET A 36 -4.56 6.71 -0.19
N GLY A 37 -4.96 5.92 0.80
CA GLY A 37 -6.35 5.58 1.08
C GLY A 37 -6.56 5.44 2.59
N VAL A 38 -7.81 5.57 3.02
CA VAL A 38 -8.21 5.45 4.43
C VAL A 38 -9.20 4.30 4.53
N PHE A 39 -8.97 3.42 5.51
CA PHE A 39 -9.74 2.20 5.67
C PHE A 39 -10.12 2.01 7.13
N CYS A 40 -11.32 1.51 7.39
CA CYS A 40 -11.67 1.07 8.74
C CYS A 40 -10.72 -0.07 9.17
N ALA A 41 -10.17 0.01 10.39
CA ALA A 41 -9.19 -0.94 10.91
C ALA A 41 -9.67 -2.40 10.88
N VAL A 42 -10.99 -2.62 11.00
CA VAL A 42 -11.60 -3.97 10.95
C VAL A 42 -11.45 -4.65 9.59
N LYS A 43 -11.19 -3.87 8.54
CA LYS A 43 -10.98 -4.40 7.19
C LYS A 43 -9.51 -4.76 6.92
N LEU A 44 -8.58 -4.36 7.80
CA LEU A 44 -7.18 -4.73 7.62
C LEU A 44 -6.96 -6.21 7.93
N PRO A 45 -6.04 -6.87 7.22
CA PRO A 45 -5.57 -8.20 7.60
C PRO A 45 -5.08 -8.19 9.05
N THR A 46 -5.53 -9.16 9.86
CA THR A 46 -5.23 -9.24 11.30
C THR A 46 -3.74 -9.17 11.59
N SER A 47 -2.92 -9.85 10.77
CA SER A 47 -1.46 -9.87 10.91
C SER A 47 -0.81 -8.50 10.69
N ILE A 48 -1.34 -7.69 9.78
CA ILE A 48 -0.85 -6.33 9.53
C ILE A 48 -1.31 -5.41 10.65
N PHE A 49 -2.60 -5.46 11.00
CA PHE A 49 -3.15 -4.60 12.03
C PHE A 49 -2.49 -4.82 13.40
N GLN A 50 -2.15 -6.08 13.72
CA GLN A 50 -1.40 -6.40 14.92
C GLN A 50 -0.02 -5.71 14.95
N LYS A 51 0.76 -5.78 13.86
CA LYS A 51 2.06 -5.08 13.76
C LYS A 51 1.93 -3.57 13.96
N VAL A 52 0.88 -2.98 13.38
CA VAL A 52 0.61 -1.54 13.54
C VAL A 52 0.29 -1.22 14.99
N LYS A 53 -0.60 -1.99 15.62
CA LYS A 53 -1.07 -1.76 16.99
C LYS A 53 0.01 -1.96 18.05
N GLU A 54 0.89 -2.95 17.87
CA GLU A 54 1.99 -3.26 18.78
C GLU A 54 3.12 -2.20 18.72
N ASN A 55 3.22 -1.46 17.62
CA ASN A 55 4.16 -0.35 17.52
C ASN A 55 3.68 0.85 18.36
N GLU A 56 4.57 1.45 19.14
CA GLU A 56 4.28 2.66 19.94
C GLU A 56 3.75 3.81 19.07
N SER A 57 4.32 3.98 17.87
CA SER A 57 3.91 5.01 16.92
C SER A 57 2.61 4.72 16.18
N LYS A 58 1.99 3.56 16.42
CA LYS A 58 0.81 3.07 15.69
C LYS A 58 1.01 3.06 14.17
N SER A 59 2.24 2.79 13.74
CA SER A 59 2.60 2.76 12.33
C SER A 59 3.41 1.51 11.97
N TYR A 60 3.33 1.10 10.71
CA TYR A 60 4.10 -0.02 10.16
C TYR A 60 4.48 0.27 8.71
N MET A 61 5.64 -0.19 8.28
CA MET A 61 6.08 -0.09 6.89
C MET A 61 6.57 -1.45 6.38
N GLU A 62 6.29 -1.72 5.11
CA GLU A 62 6.77 -2.91 4.40
C GLU A 62 7.20 -2.56 2.97
N ASN A 63 8.12 -3.35 2.43
CA ASN A 63 8.50 -3.30 1.02
C ASN A 63 8.01 -4.59 0.36
N ILE A 64 7.38 -4.45 -0.80
CA ILE A 64 6.74 -5.55 -1.52
C ILE A 64 7.33 -5.59 -2.92
N GLU A 65 7.83 -6.75 -3.31
CA GLU A 65 8.13 -7.05 -4.71
C GLU A 65 6.89 -7.66 -5.35
N VAL A 66 6.43 -7.08 -6.44
CA VAL A 66 5.21 -7.55 -7.12
C VAL A 66 5.59 -8.57 -8.19
N GLU A 67 4.90 -9.71 -8.20
CA GLU A 67 5.08 -10.75 -9.22
C GLU A 67 4.65 -10.28 -10.62
N LYS A 68 5.35 -10.76 -11.65
CA LYS A 68 5.17 -10.32 -13.05
C LYS A 68 3.73 -10.33 -13.56
N GLY A 69 2.88 -11.25 -13.07
CA GLY A 69 1.47 -11.36 -13.48
C GLY A 69 0.65 -10.12 -13.10
N THR A 70 0.84 -9.60 -11.89
CA THR A 70 0.05 -8.49 -11.34
C THR A 70 0.60 -7.11 -11.72
N ILE A 71 1.86 -7.05 -12.18
CA ILE A 71 2.54 -5.81 -12.57
C ILE A 71 1.81 -5.07 -13.69
N ARG A 72 1.22 -5.79 -14.68
CA ARG A 72 0.63 -5.15 -15.87
C ARG A 72 -0.54 -4.24 -15.52
N GLU A 73 -1.46 -4.70 -14.68
CA GLU A 73 -2.62 -3.91 -14.25
C GLU A 73 -2.19 -2.68 -13.47
N ILE A 74 -1.27 -2.85 -12.50
CA ILE A 74 -0.78 -1.73 -11.67
C ILE A 74 -0.05 -0.69 -12.54
N LEU A 75 0.82 -1.13 -13.45
CA LEU A 75 1.55 -0.22 -14.35
C LEU A 75 0.62 0.48 -15.34
N PHE A 76 -0.40 -0.19 -15.86
CA PHE A 76 -1.38 0.42 -16.77
C PHE A 76 -2.04 1.66 -16.15
N TYR A 77 -2.46 1.56 -14.88
CA TYR A 77 -3.04 2.71 -14.18
C TYR A 77 -2.01 3.79 -13.81
N LEU A 78 -0.78 3.40 -13.50
CA LEU A 78 0.30 4.35 -13.21
C LEU A 78 0.73 5.14 -14.46
N ASP A 79 0.75 4.53 -15.63
CA ASP A 79 1.18 5.16 -16.88
C ASP A 79 0.20 6.25 -17.34
N GLN A 80 -1.10 6.04 -17.15
CA GLN A 80 -2.13 6.99 -17.58
C GLN A 80 -2.19 8.28 -16.74
N ASN A 81 -1.85 8.24 -15.44
CA ASN A 81 -2.08 9.37 -14.53
C ASN A 81 -0.96 9.65 -13.51
N GLN A 82 0.12 8.86 -13.50
CA GLN A 82 1.12 8.80 -12.40
C GLN A 82 0.50 8.58 -11.00
N LYS A 83 -0.78 8.20 -10.97
CA LYS A 83 -1.61 7.94 -9.81
C LYS A 83 -2.40 6.67 -10.12
N PRO A 84 -2.17 5.58 -9.39
CA PRO A 84 -2.94 4.37 -9.63
C PRO A 84 -4.40 4.60 -9.21
N GLU A 85 -5.32 3.94 -9.90
CA GLU A 85 -6.76 4.04 -9.61
C GLU A 85 -7.10 3.46 -8.23
N LYS A 86 -6.44 2.35 -7.87
CA LYS A 86 -6.53 1.66 -6.57
C LYS A 86 -5.16 1.46 -5.95
N LEU A 87 -5.10 1.34 -4.63
CA LEU A 87 -3.92 0.82 -3.94
C LEU A 87 -3.75 -0.65 -4.31
N TYR A 88 -2.51 -1.13 -4.39
CA TYR A 88 -2.22 -2.56 -4.43
C TYR A 88 -2.79 -3.27 -3.20
N PHE A 89 -2.83 -2.58 -2.05
CA PHE A 89 -3.52 -3.06 -0.85
C PHE A 89 -5.00 -3.39 -1.09
N GLU A 90 -5.73 -2.53 -1.82
CA GLU A 90 -7.14 -2.77 -2.15
C GLU A 90 -7.30 -4.01 -3.04
N MET A 91 -6.39 -4.19 -4.01
CA MET A 91 -6.39 -5.35 -4.90
C MET A 91 -6.09 -6.67 -4.16
N GLN A 92 -5.27 -6.61 -3.10
CA GLN A 92 -4.86 -7.80 -2.35
C GLN A 92 -5.84 -8.22 -1.27
N TYR A 93 -6.50 -7.28 -0.61
CA TYR A 93 -7.18 -7.55 0.66
C TYR A 93 -8.64 -7.07 0.74
N MET A 94 -9.12 -6.27 -0.22
CA MET A 94 -10.42 -5.59 -0.14
C MET A 94 -11.41 -6.00 -1.24
N ASN A 95 -11.27 -7.21 -1.80
CA ASN A 95 -12.23 -7.75 -2.77
C ASN A 95 -13.61 -8.01 -2.16
#